data_AF-A0A356P6Y4-F1
#
_entry.id   AF-A0A356P6Y4-F1
#
_cell.length_a   1.000
_cell.length_b   1.000
_cell.length_c   1.000
_cell.angle_alpha   90.00
_cell.angle_beta   90.00
_cell.angle_gamma   90.00
#
_symmetry.space_group_name_H-M   'P 1'
#
loop_
_entity.id
_entity.type
_entity.pdbx_description
1 polymer ?
#
loop_
_entity_poly.entity_id
_entity_poly.type
_entity_poly.pdbx_seq_one_letter_code
_entity_poly.pdbx_strand_id
1 'polypeptide(L)'
;MEIREIRAIEGANVYSHRPIIRAIVDLEEWTERFSNELGDFRQRLVENLPTLGDHYCSRGKLGGFLERLQEGTLIGHVIEHVTIDLLTQAGQVIKYGKTMAILEEPGCYEII
;
A
#
# COMPACT_ATOMS: atom_id res chain seq x y z
N MET A 1 11.10 10.51 0.39
CA MET A 1 10.66 9.17 -0.01
C MET A 1 11.12 8.95 -1.44
N GLU A 2 11.73 7.81 -1.70
CA GLU A 2 12.30 7.44 -3.00
C GLU A 2 11.87 6.02 -3.40
N ILE A 3 11.46 5.83 -4.65
CA ILE A 3 11.23 4.50 -5.20
C ILE A 3 12.54 4.01 -5.80
N ARG A 4 13.21 3.07 -5.13
CA ARG A 4 14.52 2.55 -5.52
C ARG A 4 14.45 1.53 -6.65
N GLU A 5 13.39 0.72 -6.66
CA GLU A 5 13.18 -0.31 -7.68
C GLU A 5 11.68 -0.49 -7.94
N ILE A 6 11.31 -0.69 -9.21
CA ILE A 6 10.01 -1.24 -9.61
C ILE A 6 10.25 -2.37 -10.59
N ARG A 7 9.58 -3.51 -10.36
CA ARG A 7 9.68 -4.69 -11.20
C ARG A 7 8.33 -5.34 -11.41
N ALA A 8 7.94 -5.55 -12.66
CA ALA A 8 6.87 -6.45 -13.01
C ALA A 8 7.39 -7.90 -12.97
N ILE A 9 6.71 -8.76 -12.22
CA ILE A 9 7.01 -10.19 -12.16
C ILE A 9 5.86 -10.93 -12.84
N GLU A 10 6.18 -11.54 -13.98
CA GLU A 10 5.23 -12.30 -14.78
C GLU A 10 5.04 -13.72 -14.23
N GLY A 11 3.86 -14.29 -14.47
CA GLY A 11 3.53 -15.66 -14.07
C GLY A 11 3.47 -15.88 -12.55
N ALA A 12 3.46 -17.16 -12.17
CA ALA A 12 3.47 -17.56 -10.77
C ALA A 12 4.85 -17.32 -10.14
N ASN A 13 4.86 -16.81 -8.92
CA ASN A 13 6.06 -16.39 -8.19
C ASN A 13 5.91 -16.69 -6.69
N VAL A 14 6.92 -16.32 -5.90
CA VAL A 14 6.97 -16.62 -4.46
C VAL A 14 5.90 -15.90 -3.63
N TYR A 15 5.32 -14.82 -4.15
CA TYR A 15 4.29 -14.03 -3.46
C TYR A 15 2.88 -14.41 -3.90
N SER A 16 2.69 -14.73 -5.18
CA SER A 16 1.39 -14.96 -5.78
C SER A 16 1.45 -15.94 -6.95
N HIS A 17 0.36 -16.68 -7.18
CA HIS A 17 0.16 -17.51 -8.37
C HIS A 17 -0.22 -16.69 -9.61
N ARG A 18 -0.31 -15.36 -9.48
CA ARG A 18 -0.62 -14.39 -10.55
C ARG A 18 0.54 -13.40 -10.71
N PRO A 19 0.63 -12.69 -11.86
CA PRO A 19 1.57 -11.59 -12.02
C PRO A 19 1.39 -10.51 -10.94
N ILE A 20 2.49 -9.88 -10.56
CA ILE A 20 2.52 -8.80 -9.56
C ILE A 20 3.43 -7.66 -10.02
N ILE A 21 3.27 -6.50 -9.39
CA ILE A 21 4.29 -5.45 -9.38
C ILE A 21 4.96 -5.49 -8.01
N ARG A 22 6.28 -5.55 -8.00
CA ARG A 22 7.11 -5.43 -6.79
C ARG A 22 7.82 -4.09 -6.81
N ALA A 23 7.81 -3.37 -5.70
CA ALA A 23 8.57 -2.15 -5.53
C ALA A 23 9.43 -2.21 -4.26
N ILE A 24 10.63 -1.62 -4.32
CA ILE A 24 11.41 -1.25 -3.14
C ILE A 24 11.28 0.25 -2.96
N VAL A 25 10.78 0.68 -1.81
CA VAL A 25 10.54 2.09 -1.49
C VAL A 25 11.31 2.45 -0.22
N ASP A 26 12.16 3.47 -0.31
CA ASP A 26 12.73 4.13 0.86
C ASP A 26 11.77 5.20 1.35
N LEU A 27 11.19 5.00 2.53
CA LEU A 27 10.23 5.94 3.11
C LEU A 27 10.91 7.19 3.68
N GLU A 28 12.22 7.18 3.90
CA GLU A 28 12.96 8.30 4.51
C GLU A 28 12.24 8.84 5.77
N GLU A 29 11.92 10.13 5.81
CA GLU A 29 11.21 10.83 6.89
C GLU A 29 9.79 10.31 7.18
N TRP A 30 9.22 9.51 6.27
CA TRP A 30 7.90 8.89 6.42
C TRP A 30 7.95 7.53 7.11
N THR A 31 9.17 7.03 7.36
CA THR A 31 9.38 5.85 8.20
C THR A 31 8.77 6.07 9.58
N GLU A 32 8.03 5.08 10.07
CA GLU A 32 7.34 5.12 11.38
C GLU A 32 6.30 6.24 11.54
N ARG A 33 5.92 6.96 10.48
CA ARG A 33 4.81 7.92 10.52
C ARG A 33 3.47 7.22 10.34
N PHE A 34 2.47 7.67 11.10
CA PHE A 34 1.12 7.12 11.03
C PHE A 34 0.15 8.09 10.33
N SER A 35 -0.79 7.53 9.58
CA SER A 35 -1.80 8.29 8.81
C SER A 35 -2.63 9.28 9.64
N ASN A 36 -2.87 8.97 10.92
CA ASN A 36 -3.65 9.81 11.84
C ASN A 36 -2.84 10.99 12.42
N GLU A 37 -1.52 11.02 12.20
CA GLU A 37 -0.65 12.13 12.59
C GLU A 37 -0.58 13.21 11.50
N LEU A 38 -1.13 12.92 10.32
CA LEU A 38 -1.01 13.73 9.12
C LEU A 38 -2.22 14.66 8.87
N GLY A 39 -2.89 15.12 9.92
CA GLY A 39 -3.98 16.09 9.83
C GLY A 39 -5.14 15.62 8.95
N ASP A 40 -5.39 16.32 7.85
CA ASP A 40 -6.49 16.05 6.90
C ASP A 40 -6.17 14.96 5.87
N PHE A 41 -5.04 14.25 6.03
CA PHE A 41 -4.55 13.25 5.08
C PHE A 41 -5.60 12.23 4.63
N ARG A 42 -6.35 11.63 5.56
CA ARG A 42 -7.41 10.66 5.22
C ARG A 42 -8.45 11.29 4.30
N GLN A 43 -8.92 12.50 4.61
CA GLN A 43 -9.93 13.18 3.81
C GLN A 43 -9.41 13.42 2.39
N ARG A 44 -8.23 14.03 2.28
CA ARG A 44 -7.63 14.34 0.97
C ARG A 44 -7.34 13.08 0.15
N LEU A 45 -6.89 12.00 0.78
CA LEU A 45 -6.64 10.73 0.11
C LEU A 45 -7.92 10.15 -0.49
N VAL A 46 -9.00 10.08 0.29
CA VAL A 46 -10.29 9.52 -0.16
C VAL A 46 -10.98 10.41 -1.19
N GLU A 47 -10.84 11.73 -1.09
CA GLU A 47 -11.35 12.66 -2.12
C GLU A 47 -10.67 12.45 -3.49
N ASN A 48 -9.39 12.11 -3.52
CA ASN A 48 -8.65 11.86 -4.75
C ASN A 48 -8.76 10.41 -5.25
N LEU A 49 -8.94 9.44 -4.35
CA LEU A 49 -9.06 8.01 -4.64
C LEU A 49 -10.29 7.42 -3.94
N PRO A 50 -11.52 7.71 -4.42
CA PRO A 50 -12.75 7.32 -3.73
C PRO A 50 -12.96 5.80 -3.67
N THR A 51 -12.39 5.04 -4.60
CA THR A 51 -12.45 3.58 -4.66
C THR A 51 -11.72 2.88 -3.50
N LEU A 52 -10.81 3.59 -2.80
CA LEU A 52 -10.25 3.11 -1.53
C LEU A 52 -11.31 2.88 -0.44
N GLY A 53 -12.50 3.49 -0.59
CA GLY A 53 -13.65 3.21 0.28
C GLY A 53 -14.12 1.76 0.22
N ASP A 54 -13.86 1.05 -0.87
CA ASP A 54 -14.24 -0.34 -1.05
C ASP A 54 -13.13 -1.33 -0.63
N HIS A 55 -11.99 -0.82 -0.16
CA HIS A 55 -10.86 -1.67 0.18
C HIS A 55 -11.08 -2.40 1.50
N TYR A 56 -10.95 -3.72 1.43
CA TYR A 56 -10.80 -4.59 2.59
C TYR A 56 -9.37 -4.48 3.12
N CYS A 57 -9.21 -4.58 4.43
CA CYS A 57 -7.92 -4.64 5.10
C CYS A 57 -7.96 -5.80 6.12
N SER A 58 -7.06 -5.82 7.11
CA SER A 58 -7.04 -6.78 8.22
C SER A 58 -8.36 -6.88 9.00
N ARG A 59 -9.25 -5.90 8.85
CA ARG A 59 -10.61 -5.89 9.41
C ARG A 59 -11.59 -6.86 8.72
N GLY A 60 -11.28 -7.35 7.52
CA GLY A 60 -12.11 -8.35 6.83
C GLY A 60 -13.48 -7.88 6.35
N LYS A 61 -13.72 -6.57 6.26
CA LYS A 61 -14.97 -5.96 5.79
C LYS A 61 -14.72 -4.81 4.80
N LEU A 62 -15.73 -4.51 3.98
CA LEU A 62 -15.76 -3.36 3.08
C LEU A 62 -15.53 -2.06 3.86
N GLY A 63 -14.70 -1.15 3.35
CA GLY A 63 -14.31 0.07 4.04
C GLY A 63 -13.40 -0.13 5.25
N GLY A 64 -12.96 -1.37 5.52
CA GLY A 64 -12.06 -1.67 6.63
C GLY A 64 -10.72 -0.95 6.54
N PHE A 65 -10.26 -0.61 5.33
CA PHE A 65 -9.08 0.23 5.15
C PHE A 65 -9.30 1.68 5.62
N LEU A 66 -10.47 2.27 5.37
CA LEU A 66 -10.78 3.63 5.84
C LEU A 66 -10.81 3.74 7.36
N GLU A 67 -11.27 2.68 8.04
CA GLU A 67 -11.20 2.59 9.49
C GLU A 67 -9.75 2.57 9.98
N ARG A 68 -8.88 1.78 9.33
CA ARG A 68 -7.44 1.73 9.66
C ARG A 68 -6.73 3.06 9.40
N LEU A 69 -7.08 3.76 8.32
CA LEU A 69 -6.56 5.10 8.05
C LEU A 69 -6.93 6.09 9.15
N GLN A 70 -8.16 6.01 9.66
CA GLN A 70 -8.66 6.88 10.73
C GLN A 70 -8.02 6.55 12.09
N GLU A 71 -7.84 5.26 12.40
CA GLU A 71 -7.17 4.81 13.63
C GLU A 71 -5.68 5.16 13.65
N GLY A 72 -5.05 5.20 12.48
CA GLY A 72 -3.62 5.31 12.31
C GLY A 72 -3.01 4.02 11.76
N THR A 73 -2.36 4.15 10.61
CA THR A 73 -1.57 3.08 10.00
C THR A 73 -0.32 3.64 9.34
N LEU A 74 0.72 2.81 9.22
CA LEU A 74 2.01 3.23 8.65
C LEU A 74 1.88 3.61 7.18
N ILE A 75 2.67 4.60 6.73
CA ILE A 75 2.64 5.08 5.35
C ILE A 75 2.94 3.99 4.33
N GLY A 76 3.85 3.05 4.62
CA GLY A 76 4.09 1.90 3.75
C GLY A 76 2.81 1.08 3.45
N HIS A 77 1.99 0.85 4.46
CA HIS A 77 0.71 0.15 4.30
C HIS A 77 -0.34 0.99 3.56
N VAL A 78 -0.28 2.32 3.65
CA VAL A 78 -1.11 3.20 2.81
C VAL A 78 -0.69 3.09 1.35
N ILE A 79 0.62 3.10 1.06
CA ILE A 79 1.16 2.96 -0.30
C ILE A 79 0.75 1.63 -0.91
N GLU A 80 0.76 0.53 -0.15
CA GLU A 80 0.24 -0.78 -0.60
C GLU A 80 -1.20 -0.67 -1.10
N HIS A 81 -2.12 -0.15 -0.29
CA HIS A 81 -3.52 -0.03 -0.70
C HIS A 81 -3.73 0.93 -1.88
N VAL A 82 -2.99 2.04 -1.93
CA VAL A 82 -3.02 2.97 -3.08
C VAL A 82 -2.52 2.27 -4.35
N THR A 83 -1.47 1.46 -4.24
CA THR A 83 -0.90 0.73 -5.38
C THR A 83 -1.90 -0.31 -5.91
N ILE A 84 -2.52 -1.09 -5.02
CA ILE A 84 -3.56 -2.05 -5.39
C ILE A 84 -4.73 -1.33 -6.09
N ASP A 85 -5.17 -0.18 -5.57
CA ASP A 85 -6.27 0.59 -6.12
C ASP A 85 -5.95 1.08 -7.55
N LEU A 86 -4.80 1.71 -7.73
CA LEU A 86 -4.35 2.22 -9.03
C LEU A 86 -4.18 1.11 -10.06
N LEU A 87 -3.61 -0.03 -9.68
CA LEU A 87 -3.48 -1.19 -10.57
C LEU A 87 -4.84 -1.79 -10.92
N THR A 88 -5.78 -1.79 -9.97
CA THR A 88 -7.15 -2.25 -10.19
C THR A 88 -7.88 -1.36 -11.19
N GLN A 89 -7.76 -0.03 -11.02
CA GLN A 89 -8.29 0.95 -11.96
C GLN A 89 -7.64 0.82 -13.36
N ALA A 90 -6.36 0.42 -13.43
CA ALA A 90 -5.66 0.12 -14.67
C ALA A 90 -6.06 -1.24 -15.31
N GLY A 91 -7.04 -1.95 -14.73
CA GLY A 91 -7.62 -3.19 -15.28
C GLY A 91 -7.03 -4.48 -14.73
N GLN A 92 -6.14 -4.43 -13.74
CA GLN A 92 -5.63 -5.64 -13.07
C GLN A 92 -6.64 -6.14 -12.03
N VAL A 93 -6.78 -7.47 -11.89
CA VAL A 93 -7.64 -8.05 -10.84
C VAL A 93 -6.78 -8.43 -9.64
N ILE A 94 -6.45 -7.43 -8.81
CA ILE A 94 -5.58 -7.56 -7.63
C ILE A 94 -6.43 -7.48 -6.36
N LYS A 95 -6.26 -8.43 -5.45
CA LYS A 95 -6.93 -8.47 -4.14
C LYS A 95 -5.97 -8.74 -2.99
N TYR A 96 -4.68 -8.77 -3.29
CA TYR A 96 -3.61 -9.08 -2.37
C TYR A 96 -2.53 -8.05 -2.56
N GLY A 97 -2.04 -7.49 -1.46
CA GLY A 97 -0.78 -6.80 -1.41
C GLY A 97 -0.08 -7.13 -0.11
N LYS A 98 1.17 -6.68 -0.02
CA LYS A 98 1.96 -6.84 1.20
C LYS A 98 3.05 -5.79 1.29
N THR A 99 3.16 -5.18 2.46
CA THR A 99 4.29 -4.33 2.86
C THR A 99 5.21 -5.08 3.83
N MET A 100 6.51 -5.15 3.52
CA MET A 100 7.51 -5.78 4.38
C MET A 100 8.74 -4.90 4.52
N ALA A 101 9.25 -4.75 5.75
CA ALA A 101 10.51 -4.04 5.98
C ALA A 101 11.71 -4.87 5.49
N ILE A 102 12.70 -4.21 4.91
CA ILE A 102 13.98 -4.82 4.54
C ILE A 102 14.92 -4.71 5.74
N LEU A 103 15.22 -5.83 6.40
CA LEU A 103 15.95 -5.84 7.67
C LEU A 103 17.36 -5.25 7.57
N GLU A 104 18.02 -5.41 6.43
CA GLU A 104 19.38 -4.92 6.19
C GLU A 104 19.42 -3.43 5.82
N GLU A 105 18.26 -2.83 5.48
CA GLU A 105 18.14 -1.45 5.02
C GLU A 105 16.99 -0.73 5.75
N PRO A 106 17.23 -0.19 6.96
CA PRO A 106 16.20 0.53 7.73
C PRO A 106 15.53 1.65 6.92
N GLY A 107 14.20 1.73 7.00
CA GLY A 107 13.40 2.69 6.21
C GLY A 107 13.03 2.21 4.80
N CYS A 108 13.66 1.15 4.31
CA CYS A 108 13.31 0.53 3.03
C CYS A 108 12.27 -0.58 3.21
N TYR A 109 11.26 -0.56 2.35
CA TYR A 109 10.16 -1.51 2.35
C TYR A 109 9.97 -2.13 0.99
N GLU A 110 9.76 -3.44 0.96
CA GLU A 110 9.26 -4.18 -0.19
C GLU A 110 7.73 -4.13 -0.18
N ILE A 111 7.15 -3.59 -1.25
CA ILE A 111 5.70 -3.47 -1.47
C ILE A 111 5.33 -4.35 -2.67
N ILE A 112 4.36 -5.24 -2.45
CA ILE A 112 3.79 -6.17 -3.44
C ILE A 112 2.33 -5.83 -3.68
#